data_AF-A0A7J6M8K7-F1
#
_entry.id   AF-A0A7J6M8K7-F1
#
_cell.length_a   1.000
_cell.length_b   1.000
_cell.length_c   1.000
_cell.angle_alpha   90.00
_cell.angle_beta   90.00
_cell.angle_gamma   90.00
#
_symmetry.space_group_name_H-M   'P 1'
#
loop_
_entity.id
_entity.type
_entity.pdbx_description
1 polymer ?
#
loop_
_entity_poly.entity_id
_entity_poly.type
_entity_poly.pdbx_seq_one_letter_code
_entity_poly.pdbx_strand_id
1 'polypeptide(L)'
;MDSVSLSPPRRKKSPVRDDSDLIDSCRGTPLHDMYLEAEQLLLGLVDSPDERSVMLKEALTRLVEAGAAELVRRAKFDEETKRQEESAERRKVREATRRAKEECLMGWSLMHGDSSVLAYTSSSSGGSNGHPRAQIRRSSRRQRARKAA
;
A
#
# COMPACT_ATOMS: atom_id res chain seq x y z
N MET A 1 -26.88 -15.47 37.18
CA MET A 1 -26.96 -15.23 35.72
C MET A 1 -26.44 -13.83 35.54
N ASP A 2 -25.13 -13.70 35.37
CA ASP A 2 -24.45 -12.41 35.40
C ASP A 2 -24.44 -11.80 34.00
N SER A 3 -25.08 -10.64 33.89
CA SER A 3 -25.18 -9.86 32.66
C SER A 3 -23.84 -9.22 32.33
N VAL A 4 -23.10 -9.77 31.37
CA VAL A 4 -21.88 -9.14 30.83
C VAL A 4 -22.29 -7.96 29.96
N SER A 5 -22.23 -6.75 30.52
CA SER A 5 -22.38 -5.49 29.80
C SER A 5 -21.15 -5.27 28.89
N LEU A 6 -21.28 -5.65 27.62
CA LEU A 6 -20.30 -5.34 26.58
C LEU A 6 -20.41 -3.85 26.22
N SER A 7 -19.60 -3.02 26.86
CA SER A 7 -19.45 -1.62 26.47
C SER A 7 -18.95 -1.52 25.02
N PRO A 8 -19.52 -0.64 24.17
CA PRO A 8 -19.06 -0.45 22.80
C PRO A 8 -17.58 -0.04 22.75
N PRO A 9 -16.79 -0.49 21.75
CA PRO A 9 -15.40 -0.11 21.62
C PRO A 9 -15.32 1.41 21.41
N ARG A 10 -14.65 2.10 22.34
CA ARG A 10 -14.32 3.52 22.21
C ARG A 10 -13.51 3.71 20.92
N ARG A 11 -14.12 4.31 19.90
CA ARG A 11 -13.39 4.77 18.71
C ARG A 11 -12.34 5.77 19.20
N LYS A 12 -11.06 5.41 19.07
CA LYS A 12 -9.96 6.35 19.26
C LYS A 12 -10.22 7.50 18.29
N LYS A 13 -10.45 8.72 18.82
CA LYS A 13 -10.41 9.93 18.02
C LYS A 13 -9.01 9.96 17.42
N SER A 14 -8.91 9.65 16.13
CA SER A 14 -7.67 9.87 15.39
C SER A 14 -7.29 11.33 15.57
N PRO A 15 -5.99 11.66 15.69
CA PRO A 15 -5.57 13.05 15.66
C PRO A 15 -6.23 13.71 14.45
N VAL A 16 -6.75 14.92 14.63
CA VAL A 16 -7.23 15.77 13.54
C VAL A 16 -6.07 15.80 12.55
N ARG A 17 -6.19 15.02 11.47
CA ARG A 17 -5.16 14.98 10.44
C ARG A 17 -5.34 16.25 9.66
N ASP A 18 -4.25 16.98 9.54
CA ASP A 18 -4.16 18.09 8.62
C ASP A 18 -4.21 17.49 7.20
N ASP A 19 -5.42 17.51 6.62
CA ASP A 19 -5.67 16.98 5.27
C ASP A 19 -5.31 18.03 4.20
N SER A 20 -4.84 19.23 4.60
CA SER A 20 -4.45 20.32 3.71
C SER A 20 -3.35 19.90 2.73
N ASP A 21 -2.32 19.19 3.21
CA ASP A 21 -1.23 18.67 2.36
C ASP A 21 -1.75 17.71 1.28
N LEU A 22 -2.77 16.90 1.61
CA LEU A 22 -3.37 15.96 0.65
C LEU A 22 -4.21 16.69 -0.39
N ILE A 23 -4.95 17.72 0.02
CA ILE A 23 -5.71 18.59 -0.89
C ILE A 23 -4.74 19.32 -1.82
N ASP A 24 -3.67 19.90 -1.28
CA ASP A 24 -2.64 20.62 -2.06
C ASP A 24 -1.91 19.71 -3.05
N SER A 25 -1.76 18.42 -2.75
CA SER A 25 -1.18 17.44 -3.67
C SER A 25 -2.01 17.27 -4.96
N CYS A 26 -3.29 17.65 -4.93
CA CYS A 26 -4.19 17.62 -6.09
C CYS A 26 -4.18 18.92 -6.91
N ARG A 27 -3.28 19.87 -6.62
CA ARG A 27 -3.16 21.12 -7.40
C ARG A 27 -3.00 20.87 -8.90
N GLY A 28 -3.65 21.73 -9.69
CA GLY A 28 -3.67 21.63 -11.15
C GLY A 28 -4.61 20.55 -11.70
N THR A 29 -5.41 19.91 -10.83
CA THR A 29 -6.51 19.05 -11.28
C THR A 29 -7.82 19.85 -11.39
N PRO A 30 -8.69 19.56 -12.36
CA PRO A 30 -9.97 20.25 -12.50
C PRO A 30 -10.84 20.17 -11.24
N LEU A 31 -10.74 19.08 -10.49
CA LEU A 31 -11.48 18.90 -9.24
C LEU A 31 -10.99 19.86 -8.14
N HIS A 32 -9.67 20.05 -8.03
CA HIS A 32 -9.09 20.98 -7.09
C HIS A 32 -9.46 22.42 -7.43
N ASP A 33 -9.49 22.78 -8.70
CA ASP A 33 -9.88 24.12 -9.15
C ASP A 33 -11.36 24.41 -8.82
N MET A 34 -12.26 23.45 -9.07
CA MET A 34 -13.67 23.55 -8.67
C MET A 34 -13.85 23.68 -7.15
N TYR A 35 -13.05 22.95 -6.36
CA TYR A 35 -13.06 23.06 -4.91
C TYR A 35 -12.68 24.47 -4.45
N LEU A 36 -11.59 25.03 -4.99
CA LEU A 36 -11.15 26.39 -4.66
C LEU A 36 -12.18 27.44 -5.09
N GLU A 37 -12.82 27.27 -6.25
CA GLU A 37 -13.89 28.18 -6.69
C GLU A 37 -15.09 28.11 -5.73
N ALA A 38 -15.48 26.91 -5.30
CA ALA A 38 -16.55 26.74 -4.31
C ALA A 38 -16.22 27.37 -2.95
N GLU A 39 -14.98 27.25 -2.48
CA GLU A 39 -14.51 27.94 -1.26
C GLU A 39 -14.58 29.46 -1.41
N GLN A 40 -14.15 30.01 -2.55
CA GLN A 40 -14.21 31.45 -2.82
C GLN A 40 -15.66 31.95 -2.86
N LEU A 41 -16.56 31.20 -3.48
CA LEU A 41 -17.99 31.50 -3.49
C LEU A 41 -18.58 31.48 -2.07
N LEU A 42 -18.16 30.51 -1.24
CA LEU A 42 -18.63 30.39 0.13
C LEU A 42 -18.12 31.53 1.02
N LEU A 43 -16.87 31.96 0.83
CA LEU A 43 -16.28 33.10 1.51
C LEU A 43 -16.90 34.43 1.06
N GLY A 44 -17.30 34.53 -0.20
CA GLY A 44 -17.98 35.71 -0.76
C GLY A 44 -19.46 35.83 -0.36
N LEU A 45 -20.05 34.78 0.21
CA LEU A 45 -21.44 34.79 0.66
C LEU A 45 -21.59 35.59 1.97
N VAL A 46 -22.25 36.74 1.86
CA VAL A 46 -22.60 37.59 3.00
C VAL A 46 -23.53 36.86 3.96
N ASP A 47 -23.26 36.96 5.26
CA ASP A 47 -24.17 36.47 6.30
C ASP A 47 -25.47 37.28 6.27
N SER A 48 -26.52 36.63 5.74
CA SER A 48 -27.87 37.17 5.67
C SER A 48 -28.80 36.29 6.50
N PRO A 49 -29.71 36.88 7.31
CA PRO A 49 -30.70 36.12 8.07
C PRO A 49 -31.83 35.56 7.20
N ASP A 50 -31.84 35.87 5.90
CA ASP A 50 -32.80 35.31 4.93
C ASP A 50 -32.67 33.79 4.83
N GLU A 51 -33.80 33.07 4.99
CA GLU A 51 -33.84 31.61 5.00
C GLU A 51 -33.24 30.99 3.73
N ARG A 52 -33.45 31.62 2.56
CA ARG A 52 -32.87 31.13 1.31
C ARG A 52 -31.35 31.28 1.28
N SER A 53 -30.84 32.38 1.81
CA SER A 53 -29.41 32.65 1.93
C SER A 53 -28.74 31.68 2.91
N VAL A 54 -29.39 31.37 4.03
CA VAL A 54 -28.92 30.35 4.99
C VAL A 54 -28.87 28.97 4.33
N MET A 55 -29.96 28.54 3.67
CA MET A 55 -29.99 27.26 2.96
C MET A 55 -28.93 27.16 1.86
N LEU A 56 -28.71 28.24 1.10
CA LEU A 56 -27.70 28.29 0.06
C LEU A 56 -26.29 28.15 0.66
N LYS A 57 -26.02 28.87 1.74
CA LYS A 57 -24.74 28.79 2.46
C LYS A 57 -24.50 27.39 3.00
N GLU A 58 -25.51 26.77 3.63
CA GLU A 58 -25.41 25.39 4.10
C GLU A 58 -25.16 24.38 2.97
N ALA A 59 -25.87 24.52 1.85
CA ALA A 59 -25.71 23.66 0.68
C ALA A 59 -24.29 23.78 0.11
N LEU A 60 -23.78 25.01 0.00
CA LEU A 60 -22.44 25.27 -0.51
C LEU A 60 -21.35 24.79 0.44
N THR A 61 -21.51 24.97 1.75
CA THR A 61 -20.60 24.39 2.77
C THR A 61 -20.52 22.88 2.62
N ARG A 62 -21.65 22.19 2.49
CA ARG A 62 -21.67 20.72 2.29
C ARG A 62 -20.97 20.30 1.00
N LEU A 63 -21.10 21.09 -0.07
CA LEU A 63 -20.40 20.84 -1.34
C LEU A 63 -18.89 21.01 -1.18
N VAL A 64 -18.43 22.04 -0.49
CA VAL A 64 -17.01 22.28 -0.20
C VAL A 64 -16.44 21.13 0.65
N GLU A 65 -17.13 20.74 1.72
CA GLU A 65 -16.73 19.61 2.57
C GLU A 65 -16.66 18.28 1.79
N ALA A 66 -17.64 18.02 0.93
CA ALA A 66 -17.65 16.84 0.06
C ALA A 66 -16.50 16.89 -0.96
N GLY A 67 -16.21 18.06 -1.52
CA GLY A 67 -15.08 18.30 -2.43
C GLY A 67 -13.74 18.01 -1.76
N ALA A 68 -13.52 18.56 -0.56
CA ALA A 68 -12.33 18.28 0.24
C ALA A 68 -12.16 16.78 0.53
N ALA A 69 -13.24 16.12 0.96
CA ALA A 69 -13.21 14.69 1.25
C ALA A 69 -12.87 13.84 0.01
N GLU A 70 -13.39 14.21 -1.16
CA GLU A 70 -13.10 13.55 -2.43
C GLU A 70 -11.64 13.76 -2.87
N LEU A 71 -11.10 14.97 -2.73
CA LEU A 71 -9.68 15.27 -3.01
C LEU A 71 -8.76 14.43 -2.13
N VAL A 72 -9.03 14.39 -0.83
CA VAL A 72 -8.30 13.55 0.13
C VAL A 72 -8.39 12.06 -0.23
N ARG A 73 -9.57 11.60 -0.65
CA ARG A 73 -9.79 10.21 -1.08
C ARG A 73 -8.96 9.88 -2.32
N ARG A 74 -8.90 10.77 -3.31
CA ARG A 74 -8.08 10.61 -4.52
C ARG A 74 -6.60 10.63 -4.20
N ALA A 75 -6.12 11.60 -3.44
CA ALA A 75 -4.71 11.68 -3.04
C ALA A 75 -4.23 10.38 -2.36
N LYS A 76 -5.04 9.82 -1.45
CA LYS A 76 -4.76 8.53 -0.80
C LYS A 76 -4.75 7.36 -1.80
N PHE A 77 -5.66 7.36 -2.76
CA PHE A 77 -5.72 6.33 -3.80
C PHE A 77 -4.51 6.41 -4.75
N ASP A 78 -4.11 7.59 -5.17
CA ASP A 78 -2.97 7.81 -6.05
C ASP A 78 -1.66 7.41 -5.37
N GLU A 79 -1.51 7.74 -4.08
CA GLU A 79 -0.36 7.30 -3.29
C GLU A 79 -0.29 5.76 -3.20
N GLU A 80 -1.42 5.11 -2.96
CA GLU A 80 -1.48 3.65 -2.93
C GLU A 80 -1.18 3.03 -4.31
N THR A 81 -1.67 3.64 -5.38
CA THR A 81 -1.38 3.22 -6.75
C THR A 81 0.12 3.28 -7.04
N LYS A 82 0.80 4.37 -6.68
CA LYS A 82 2.26 4.50 -6.80
C LYS A 82 3.01 3.40 -6.04
N ARG A 83 2.60 3.10 -4.80
CA ARG A 83 3.20 2.01 -4.00
C ARG A 83 3.04 0.65 -4.67
N GLN A 84 1.90 0.40 -5.30
CA GLN A 84 1.65 -0.86 -6.02
C GLN A 84 2.53 -0.97 -7.26
N GLU A 85 2.69 0.12 -8.02
CA GLU A 85 3.59 0.18 -9.18
C GLU A 85 5.04 -0.08 -8.78
N GLU A 86 5.56 0.59 -7.74
CA GLU A 86 6.91 0.35 -7.23
C GLU A 86 7.11 -1.10 -6.77
N SER A 87 6.11 -1.67 -6.10
CA SER A 87 6.14 -3.06 -5.66
C SER A 87 6.17 -4.03 -6.85
N ALA A 88 5.38 -3.76 -7.89
CA ALA A 88 5.36 -4.54 -9.11
C ALA A 88 6.72 -4.46 -9.85
N GLU A 89 7.31 -3.27 -9.94
CA GLU A 89 8.63 -3.08 -10.56
C GLU A 89 9.72 -3.83 -9.80
N ARG A 90 9.75 -3.76 -8.47
CA ARG A 90 10.70 -4.53 -7.64
C ARG A 90 10.54 -6.04 -7.85
N ARG A 91 9.32 -6.54 -8.04
CA ARG A 91 9.08 -7.96 -8.37
C ARG A 91 9.66 -8.33 -9.73
N LYS A 92 9.47 -7.49 -10.76
CA LYS A 92 10.06 -7.68 -12.10
C LYS A 92 11.58 -7.77 -12.03
N VAL A 93 12.24 -6.86 -11.30
CA VAL A 93 13.71 -6.86 -11.15
C VAL A 93 14.20 -8.15 -10.48
N ARG A 94 13.53 -8.60 -9.41
CA ARG A 94 13.88 -9.85 -8.73
C ARG A 94 13.72 -11.06 -9.64
N GLU A 95 12.66 -11.08 -10.43
CA GLU A 95 12.40 -12.19 -11.35
C GLU A 95 13.40 -12.21 -12.51
N ALA A 96 13.73 -11.06 -13.09
CA ALA A 96 14.79 -10.94 -14.10
C ALA A 96 16.15 -11.41 -13.55
N THR A 97 16.48 -11.00 -12.31
CA THR A 97 17.71 -11.45 -11.64
C THR A 97 17.71 -12.96 -11.40
N ARG A 98 16.57 -13.54 -11.02
CA ARG A 98 16.42 -14.99 -10.85
C ARG A 98 16.66 -15.71 -12.18
N ARG A 99 15.98 -15.27 -13.26
CA ARG A 99 16.14 -15.86 -14.60
C ARG A 99 17.59 -15.80 -15.09
N ALA A 100 18.26 -14.65 -14.96
CA ALA A 100 19.67 -14.51 -15.35
C ALA A 100 20.60 -15.47 -14.58
N LYS A 101 20.34 -15.71 -13.29
CA LYS A 101 21.10 -16.69 -12.51
C LYS A 101 20.82 -18.13 -12.93
N GLU A 102 19.56 -18.46 -13.19
CA GLU A 102 19.16 -19.79 -13.70
C GLU A 102 19.81 -20.06 -15.06
N GLU A 103 19.74 -19.11 -16.00
CA GLU A 103 20.38 -19.22 -17.33
C GLU A 103 21.90 -19.38 -17.23
N CYS A 104 22.56 -18.62 -16.35
CA CYS A 104 23.99 -18.74 -16.13
C CYS A 104 24.38 -20.12 -15.58
N LEU A 105 23.62 -20.64 -14.60
CA LEU A 105 23.84 -21.99 -14.05
C LEU A 105 23.61 -23.09 -15.10
N MET A 106 22.53 -22.98 -15.88
CA MET A 106 22.22 -23.93 -16.96
C MET A 106 23.31 -23.93 -18.05
N GLY A 107 23.78 -22.74 -18.46
CA GLY A 107 24.89 -22.60 -19.41
C GLY A 107 26.20 -23.16 -18.88
N TRP A 108 26.47 -22.97 -17.59
CA TRP A 108 27.63 -23.56 -16.93
C TRP A 108 27.58 -25.10 -16.95
N SER A 109 26.44 -25.70 -16.60
CA SER A 109 26.27 -27.16 -16.62
C SER A 109 26.39 -27.75 -18.02
N LEU A 110 25.90 -27.05 -19.05
CA LEU A 110 26.06 -27.48 -20.44
C LEU A 110 27.53 -27.51 -20.89
N MET A 111 28.31 -26.49 -20.49
CA MET A 111 29.72 -26.37 -20.87
C MET A 111 30.63 -27.34 -20.13
N HIS A 112 30.28 -27.72 -18.90
CA HIS A 112 31.09 -28.59 -18.05
C HIS A 112 30.61 -30.05 -18.00
N GLY A 113 29.56 -30.40 -18.75
CA GLY A 113 29.07 -31.78 -18.85
C GLY A 113 28.50 -32.36 -17.55
N ASP A 114 28.24 -31.51 -16.56
CA ASP A 114 27.71 -31.93 -15.26
C ASP A 114 26.22 -32.27 -15.38
N SER A 115 25.91 -33.56 -15.54
CA SER A 115 24.56 -34.14 -15.69
C SER A 115 23.62 -33.97 -14.47
N SER A 116 24.01 -33.21 -13.44
CA SER A 116 23.27 -33.15 -12.17
C SER A 116 22.06 -32.19 -12.18
N VAL A 117 21.94 -31.29 -13.16
CA VAL A 117 20.84 -30.31 -13.23
C VAL A 117 19.56 -30.87 -13.88
N LEU A 118 19.68 -31.98 -14.62
CA LEU A 118 18.53 -32.69 -15.21
C LEU A 118 17.56 -33.30 -14.18
N ALA A 119 17.95 -33.39 -12.90
CA ALA A 119 17.18 -34.06 -11.87
C ALA A 119 16.06 -33.21 -11.22
N TYR A 120 15.96 -31.90 -11.51
CA TYR A 120 15.00 -31.02 -10.81
C TYR A 120 13.74 -30.64 -11.60
N THR A 121 13.65 -30.95 -12.90
CA THR A 121 12.49 -30.58 -13.74
C THR A 121 11.61 -31.75 -14.17
N SER A 122 11.99 -32.99 -13.85
CA SER A 122 11.19 -34.18 -14.19
C SER A 122 10.33 -34.60 -13.00
N SER A 123 9.10 -34.10 -12.94
CA SER A 123 8.08 -34.72 -12.10
C SER A 123 7.56 -35.99 -12.76
N SER A 124 7.97 -37.17 -12.27
CA SER A 124 7.10 -38.35 -12.07
C SER A 124 7.85 -39.55 -11.48
N SER A 125 7.29 -40.06 -10.37
CA SER A 125 7.27 -41.45 -9.89
C SER A 125 8.57 -42.28 -9.83
N GLY A 126 8.98 -42.61 -8.60
CA GLY A 126 9.53 -43.94 -8.29
C GLY A 126 10.81 -43.96 -7.44
N GLY A 127 10.69 -44.41 -6.20
CA GLY A 127 11.69 -45.29 -5.58
C GLY A 127 12.90 -44.66 -4.88
N SER A 128 12.90 -44.82 -3.55
CA SER A 128 14.07 -45.14 -2.69
C SER A 128 15.35 -44.28 -2.79
N ASN A 129 15.50 -43.33 -1.87
CA ASN A 129 16.39 -43.48 -0.71
C ASN A 129 16.46 -42.15 0.06
N GLY A 130 16.35 -42.24 1.39
CA GLY A 130 16.33 -41.07 2.27
C GLY A 130 17.59 -40.22 2.13
N HIS A 131 17.47 -39.06 1.49
CA HIS A 131 18.48 -38.01 1.57
C HIS A 131 18.22 -37.14 2.80
N PRO A 132 19.26 -36.79 3.58
CA PRO A 132 19.09 -35.93 4.74
C PRO A 132 18.73 -34.54 4.22
N ARG A 133 17.51 -34.10 4.52
CA ARG A 133 17.08 -32.71 4.35
C ARG A 133 18.12 -31.83 5.06
N ALA A 134 18.94 -31.11 4.29
CA ALA A 134 19.88 -30.15 4.82
C ALA A 134 19.09 -29.03 5.51
N GLN A 135 18.81 -29.22 6.80
CA GLN A 135 18.29 -28.17 7.67
C GLN A 135 19.40 -27.13 7.78
N ILE A 136 19.30 -26.06 7.01
CA ILE A 136 20.09 -24.86 7.22
C ILE A 136 19.74 -24.38 8.65
N ARG A 137 20.58 -24.72 9.64
CA ARG A 137 20.51 -24.19 11.01
C ARG A 137 20.81 -22.70 10.93
N ARG A 138 19.79 -21.90 10.66
CA ARG A 138 19.86 -20.46 10.82
C ARG A 138 20.01 -20.18 12.30
N SER A 139 21.11 -19.52 12.68
CA SER A 139 21.30 -19.05 14.05
C SER A 139 20.11 -18.18 14.46
N SER A 140 19.58 -18.42 15.65
CA SER A 140 18.44 -17.64 16.14
C SER A 140 18.88 -16.19 16.38
N ARG A 141 17.93 -15.25 16.31
CA ARG A 141 18.19 -13.82 16.59
C ARG A 141 18.92 -13.60 17.92
N ARG A 142 18.62 -14.44 18.92
CA ARG A 142 19.24 -14.43 20.26
C ARG A 142 20.72 -14.86 20.26
N GLN A 143 21.12 -15.77 19.37
CA GLN A 143 22.53 -16.17 19.22
C GLN A 143 23.37 -15.09 18.54
N ARG A 144 22.81 -14.37 17.56
CA ARG A 144 23.53 -13.27 16.90
C ARG A 144 23.79 -12.10 17.84
N ALA A 145 22.83 -11.77 18.71
CA ALA A 145 22.96 -10.67 19.68
C ALA A 145 24.05 -10.92 20.73
N ARG A 146 24.26 -12.17 21.16
CA ARG A 146 25.29 -12.52 22.15
C ARG A 146 26.71 -12.55 21.60
N LYS A 147 26.89 -12.68 20.28
CA LYS A 147 28.21 -12.69 19.64
C LYS A 147 28.71 -11.26 19.32
N ALA A 148 27.83 -10.28 19.45
CA ALA A 148 28.12 -8.85 19.20
C ALA A 148 28.27 -8.04 20.49
N ALA A 149 28.27 -8.71 21.65
CA ALA A 149 28.59 -8.17 22.96
C ALA A 149 29.90 -8.81 23.44
#